data_AF-A0A7Y2I764-F1
#
_entry.id   AF-A0A7Y2I764-F1
#
_cell.length_a   1.000
_cell.length_b   1.000
_cell.length_c   1.000
_cell.angle_alpha   90.00
_cell.angle_beta   90.00
_cell.angle_gamma   90.00
#
_symmetry.space_group_name_H-M   'P 1'
#
loop_
_entity.id
_entity.type
_entity.pdbx_description
1 polymer ?
#
loop_
_entity_poly.entity_id
_entity_poly.type
_entity_poly.pdbx_seq_one_letter_code
_entity_poly.pdbx_strand_id
1 'polypeptide(L)' 'VWSLTGVPSISLPVLSGESGMPLGLQLVGSRGSDSKLLRGAHWLEKIHYSLND' A
#
# COMPACT_ATOMS: atom_id res chain seq x y z
N VAL A 1 15.61 -1.59 -0.93
CA VAL A 1 15.84 -2.38 -2.17
C VAL A 1 15.12 -1.75 -3.37
N TRP A 2 13.81 -1.49 -3.31
CA TRP A 2 13.04 -0.93 -4.43
C TRP A 2 13.59 0.41 -4.97
N SER A 3 13.99 1.34 -4.09
CA SER A 3 14.59 2.63 -4.49
C SER A 3 15.87 2.46 -5.31
N LEU A 4 16.72 1.50 -4.94
CA LEU A 4 17.93 1.18 -5.70
C LEU A 4 17.59 0.55 -7.05
N THR A 5 16.58 -0.32 -7.09
CA THR A 5 16.18 -1.03 -8.32
C THR A 5 15.29 -0.19 -9.24
N GLY A 6 14.81 0.98 -8.81
CA GLY A 6 13.90 1.85 -9.57
C GLY A 6 12.59 1.17 -9.95
N VAL A 7 12.08 0.30 -9.08
CA VAL A 7 10.76 -0.34 -9.26
C VAL A 7 9.70 0.44 -8.50
N PRO A 8 8.44 0.48 -8.97
CA PRO A 8 7.41 1.29 -8.35
C PRO A 8 7.07 0.76 -6.96
N SER A 9 6.84 1.67 -6.02
CA SER A 9 6.45 1.36 -4.64
C SER A 9 5.49 2.41 -4.09
N ILE A 10 4.53 2.01 -3.26
CA ILE A 10 3.56 2.90 -2.61
C ILE A 10 3.29 2.47 -1.17
N SER A 11 3.27 3.43 -0.25
CA SER A 11 2.95 3.23 1.18
C SER A 11 1.52 3.65 1.46
N LEU A 12 0.75 2.79 2.12
CA LEU A 12 -0.65 3.03 2.49
C LEU A 12 -0.86 2.93 4.00
N PRO A 13 -1.59 3.86 4.65
CA PRO A 13 -1.87 3.80 6.09
C PRO A 13 -3.09 2.92 6.41
N VAL A 14 -3.09 1.68 5.95
CA VAL A 14 -4.26 0.76 6.03
C VAL A 14 -4.18 -0.24 7.19
N LEU A 15 -3.20 -0.07 8.08
CA LEU A 15 -2.97 -0.94 9.23
C LEU A 15 -2.95 -0.10 10.52
N SER A 16 -3.37 -0.72 11.62
CA SER A 16 -3.28 -0.13 12.96
C SER A 16 -2.51 -1.08 13.86
N GLY A 17 -1.48 -0.55 14.53
CA GLY A 17 -0.71 -1.23 15.55
C GLY A 17 -1.37 -1.10 16.92
N GLU A 18 -0.60 -1.45 17.96
CA GLU A 18 -1.04 -1.32 19.34
C GLU A 18 -1.47 0.12 19.67
N SER A 19 -2.48 0.24 20.54
CA SER A 19 -3.02 1.53 20.98
C SER A 19 -3.47 2.47 19.85
N GLY A 20 -3.84 1.92 18.69
CA GLY A 20 -4.34 2.72 17.55
C GLY A 20 -3.24 3.44 16.76
N MET A 21 -1.97 3.08 16.95
CA MET A 21 -0.87 3.69 16.20
C MET A 21 -0.99 3.37 14.70
N PRO A 22 -1.01 4.36 13.78
CA PRO A 22 -1.05 4.09 12.35
C PRO A 22 0.20 3.36 11.87
N LEU A 23 0.00 2.30 11.07
CA LEU A 23 1.08 1.55 10.44
C LEU A 23 0.96 1.63 8.91
N GLY A 24 2.10 1.81 8.25
CA GLY A 24 2.19 1.84 6.79
C GLY A 24 2.40 0.44 6.20
N LEU A 25 1.61 0.08 5.20
CA LEU A 25 1.82 -1.08 4.34
C LEU A 25 2.52 -0.62 3.05
N GLN A 26 3.74 -1.09 2.81
CA GLN A 26 4.50 -0.80 1.59
C GLN A 26 4.28 -1.89 0.55
N LEU A 27 3.70 -1.52 -0.59
CA LEU A 27 3.55 -2.38 -1.75
C LEU A 27 4.66 -2.08 -2.75
N VAL A 28 5.20 -3.11 -3.38
CA VAL A 28 6.24 -2.99 -4.41
C VAL A 28 5.78 -3.73 -5.64
N GLY A 29 5.74 -3.03 -6.78
CA GLY A 29 5.37 -3.60 -8.06
C GLY A 29 6.59 -4.02 -8.88
N SER A 30 6.37 -4.84 -9.91
CA SER A 30 7.38 -5.08 -10.94
C SER A 30 7.66 -3.81 -11.77
N ARG A 31 8.83 -3.75 -12.42
CA ARG A 31 9.21 -2.62 -13.29
C ARG A 31 8.11 -2.31 -14.31
N GLY A 32 7.70 -1.04 -14.40
CA GLY A 32 6.69 -0.55 -15.35
C GLY A 32 5.26 -1.05 -15.10
N SER A 33 4.97 -1.63 -13.92
CA SER A 33 3.66 -2.17 -13.57
C SER A 33 2.84 -1.24 -12.67
N ASP A 34 3.04 0.07 -12.79
CA ASP A 34 2.42 1.12 -11.96
C ASP A 34 0.90 0.99 -11.89
N SER A 35 0.22 0.79 -13.02
CA SER A 35 -1.24 0.64 -13.05
C SER A 35 -1.73 -0.60 -12.27
N LYS A 36 -0.95 -1.69 -12.27
CA LYS A 36 -1.29 -2.91 -11.49
C LYS A 36 -1.06 -2.65 -10.00
N LEU A 37 0.04 -1.98 -9.64
CA LEU A 37 0.33 -1.59 -8.28
C LEU A 37 -0.77 -0.68 -7.71
N LEU A 38 -1.15 0.37 -8.46
CA LEU A 38 -2.19 1.30 -8.06
C LEU A 38 -3.56 0.64 -7.96
N ARG A 39 -3.90 -0.29 -8.86
CA ARG A 39 -5.15 -1.07 -8.76
C ARG A 39 -5.21 -1.91 -7.49
N GLY A 40 -4.11 -2.58 -7.14
CA GLY A 40 -4.01 -3.34 -5.89
C GLY A 40 -4.07 -2.44 -4.65
N ALA A 41 -3.39 -1.29 -4.70
CA ALA A 41 -3.40 -0.29 -3.63
C ALA A 41 -4.81 0.25 -3.37
N HIS A 42 -5.54 0.62 -4.43
CA HIS A 42 -6.91 1.13 -4.30
C HIS A 42 -7.90 0.07 -3.79
N TRP A 43 -7.70 -1.21 -4.17
CA TRP A 43 -8.50 -2.29 -3.62
C TRP A 43 -8.30 -2.47 -2.12
N LEU A 44 -7.05 -2.42 -1.64
CA LEU A 44 -6.72 -2.46 -0.21
C LEU A 44 -7.31 -1.27 0.56
N GLU A 45 -7.17 -0.07 0.00
CA GLU A 45 -7.75 1.16 0.56
C GLU A 45 -9.28 1.05 0.73
N LYS A 46 -9.99 0.56 -0.28
CA LYS A 46 -11.46 0.36 -0.19
C LYS A 46 -11.88 -0.60 0.89
N ILE A 47 -11.16 -1.72 1.04
CA ILE A 47 -11.44 -2.69 2.10
C ILE A 47 -11.20 -2.06 3.47
N HIS A 48 -10.11 -1.30 3.62
CA HIS A 48 -9.80 -0.63 4.88
C HIS A 48 -10.91 0.37 5.28
N TYR A 49 -11.39 1.22 4.37
CA TYR A 49 -12.48 2.15 4.70
C TYR A 49 -13.77 1.42 5.06
N SER A 50 -14.15 0.37 4.32
CA SER A 50 -15.37 -0.40 4.61
C SER A 50 -15.36 -1.14 5.95
N LEU A 51 -14.20 -1.36 6.56
CA LEU A 51 -14.08 -2.00 7.89
C LEU A 51 -14.07 -0.98 9.04
N ASN A 52 -13.89 0.31 8.74
CA ASN A 52 -13.83 1.39 9.71
C ASN A 52 -15.07 2.31 9.69
N ASP A 53 -16.01 2.06 8.77
CA ASP A 53 -17.40 2.54 8.80
C ASP A 53 -18.28 1.61 9.66
#